data_AF-A0AAN4ZQE0-F1
#
_entry.id   AF-A0AAN4ZQE0-F1
#
_cell.length_a   1.000
_cell.length_b   1.000
_cell.length_c   1.000
_cell.angle_alpha   90.00
_cell.angle_beta   90.00
_cell.angle_gamma   90.00
#
_symmetry.space_group_name_H-M   'P 1'
#
loop_
_entity.id
_entity.type
_entity.pdbx_description
1 polymer ?
#
loop_
_entity_poly.entity_id
_entity_poly.type
_entity_poly.pdbx_seq_one_letter_code
_entity_poly.pdbx_strand_id
1 'polypeptide(L)'
;ANASVIDCTKLHPYQFQCQYYVLTDGTEQPIHCNPDNTVSVQCMIDLPGYVCEGSTINFTYNLPDGCRFGSKTNHATTMLLSLFFGLLGLDRFYPGYYTIG
;
A
#
# COMPACT_ATOMS: atom_id res chain seq x y z
N ALA A 1 -32.46 -21.71 0.17
CA ALA A 1 -31.97 -20.32 0.08
C ALA A 1 -31.64 -20.06 -1.37
N ASN A 2 -32.30 -19.09 -2.01
CA ASN A 2 -32.05 -18.75 -3.41
C ASN A 2 -30.92 -17.71 -3.41
N ALA A 3 -29.71 -18.10 -3.81
CA ALA A 3 -28.57 -17.18 -3.84
C ALA A 3 -28.66 -16.30 -5.09
N SER A 4 -28.57 -14.99 -4.92
CA SER A 4 -28.52 -14.05 -6.04
C SER A 4 -27.10 -13.97 -6.60
N VAL A 5 -26.96 -14.24 -7.89
CA VAL A 5 -25.68 -14.14 -8.61
C VAL A 5 -25.42 -12.67 -8.94
N ILE A 6 -24.24 -12.17 -8.57
CA ILE A 6 -23.80 -10.80 -8.83
C ILE A 6 -22.44 -10.78 -9.55
N ASP A 7 -22.22 -9.72 -10.31
CA ASP A 7 -20.95 -9.47 -11.01
C ASP A 7 -19.90 -8.96 -10.02
N CYS A 8 -18.93 -9.80 -9.70
CA CYS A 8 -17.93 -9.50 -8.68
C CYS A 8 -16.92 -8.43 -9.03
N THR A 9 -16.88 -8.00 -10.29
CA THR A 9 -15.97 -6.95 -10.77
C THR A 9 -16.46 -5.54 -10.47
N LYS A 10 -17.75 -5.38 -10.12
CA LYS A 10 -18.41 -4.08 -9.93
C LYS A 10 -18.83 -3.81 -8.49
N LEU A 11 -18.39 -4.62 -7.53
CA LEU A 11 -18.74 -4.37 -6.13
C LEU A 11 -18.04 -3.10 -5.62
N HIS A 12 -18.75 -2.40 -4.74
CA HIS A 12 -18.15 -1.34 -3.96
C HIS A 12 -17.25 -1.91 -2.86
N PRO A 13 -16.20 -1.20 -2.44
CA PRO A 13 -15.22 -1.67 -1.45
C PRO A 13 -15.81 -2.02 -0.07
N TYR A 14 -17.07 -1.66 0.21
CA TYR A 14 -17.78 -1.99 1.44
C TYR A 14 -18.59 -3.28 1.37
N GLN A 15 -18.68 -3.93 0.20
CA GLN A 15 -19.50 -5.13 -0.03
C GLN A 15 -18.70 -6.44 0.03
N PHE A 16 -17.38 -6.34 0.18
CA PHE A 16 -16.47 -7.47 0.26
C PHE A 16 -15.33 -7.15 1.23
N GLN A 17 -14.75 -8.18 1.81
CA GLN A 17 -13.60 -8.08 2.70
C GLN A 17 -12.41 -8.77 2.06
N CYS A 18 -11.27 -8.08 1.94
CA CYS A 18 -10.04 -8.65 1.38
C CYS A 18 -9.05 -9.01 2.50
N GLN A 19 -8.40 -10.15 2.34
CA GLN A 19 -7.31 -10.56 3.22
C GLN A 19 -5.97 -10.20 2.59
N TYR A 20 -5.19 -9.37 3.29
CA TYR A 20 -3.83 -9.03 2.90
C TYR A 20 -2.84 -9.95 3.62
N TYR A 21 -1.80 -10.38 2.91
CA TYR A 21 -0.66 -11.09 3.47
C TYR A 21 0.48 -10.10 3.72
N VAL A 22 0.57 -9.59 4.95
CA VAL A 22 1.74 -8.84 5.41
C VAL A 22 2.75 -9.83 5.98
N LEU A 23 3.99 -9.81 5.48
CA LEU A 23 5.05 -10.63 6.05
C LEU A 23 5.71 -9.86 7.21
N THR A 24 5.79 -10.52 8.37
CA THR A 24 6.39 -10.00 9.61
C THR A 24 7.92 -9.94 9.54
N ASP A 25 8.49 -9.32 8.50
CA ASP A 25 9.94 -9.08 8.35
C ASP A 25 10.26 -7.57 8.35
N GLY A 26 9.49 -6.81 9.12
CA GLY A 26 9.73 -5.37 9.34
C GLY A 26 9.28 -4.44 8.22
N THR A 27 8.58 -4.95 7.20
CA THR A 27 7.95 -4.11 6.16
C THR A 27 6.44 -4.38 6.11
N GLU A 28 5.62 -3.33 6.13
CA GLU A 28 4.16 -3.44 5.99
C GLU A 28 3.73 -3.63 4.53
N GLN A 29 4.56 -4.29 3.72
CA GLN A 29 4.34 -4.46 2.28
C GLN A 29 3.94 -5.90 1.93
N PRO A 30 3.01 -6.09 0.98
CA PRO A 30 2.62 -7.42 0.51
C PRO A 30 3.70 -8.05 -0.38
N ILE A 31 3.87 -9.38 -0.27
CA ILE A 31 4.94 -10.18 -0.93
C ILE A 31 4.88 -10.10 -2.46
N HIS A 32 3.67 -10.12 -3.03
CA HIS A 32 3.45 -10.21 -4.47
C HIS A 32 2.98 -8.86 -5.00
N CYS A 33 3.91 -7.90 -5.02
CA CYS A 33 3.70 -6.63 -5.71
C CYS A 33 4.12 -6.76 -7.17
N ASN A 34 3.21 -6.49 -8.08
CA ASN A 34 3.50 -6.42 -9.51
C ASN A 34 4.28 -5.13 -9.84
N PRO A 35 5.04 -5.09 -10.96
CA PRO A 35 5.78 -3.89 -11.38
C PRO A 35 4.87 -2.67 -11.61
N ASP A 36 3.59 -2.89 -11.87
CA ASP A 36 2.58 -1.84 -12.03
C ASP A 36 2.03 -1.31 -10.70
N ASN A 37 2.70 -1.57 -9.57
CA ASN A 37 2.23 -1.23 -8.21
C ASN A 37 0.87 -1.87 -7.85
N THR A 38 0.50 -2.94 -8.55
CA THR A 38 -0.73 -3.69 -8.32
C THR A 38 -0.46 -4.89 -7.43
N VAL A 39 -1.45 -5.24 -6.60
CA VAL A 39 -1.42 -6.46 -5.78
C VAL A 39 -2.68 -7.26 -5.99
N SER A 40 -2.54 -8.55 -6.25
CA SER A 40 -3.63 -9.50 -6.31
C SER A 40 -4.00 -9.95 -4.90
N VAL A 41 -5.14 -9.52 -4.40
CA VAL A 41 -5.65 -9.92 -3.08
C VAL A 41 -6.84 -10.85 -3.24
N GLN A 42 -6.97 -11.78 -2.30
CA GLN A 42 -8.15 -12.64 -2.22
C GLN A 42 -9.21 -11.94 -1.36
N CYS A 43 -10.41 -11.83 -1.89
CA CYS A 43 -11.53 -11.16 -1.24
C CYS A 43 -12.72 -12.11 -1.12
N MET A 44 -13.49 -11.93 -0.05
CA MET A 44 -14.71 -12.67 0.24
C MET A 44 -15.90 -11.73 0.31
N ILE A 45 -17.06 -12.18 -0.18
CA ILE A 45 -18.32 -11.44 -0.05
C ILE A 45 -18.83 -11.57 1.39
N ASP A 46 -19.12 -10.44 2.04
CA ASP A 46 -19.65 -10.41 3.41
C ASP A 46 -21.20 -10.39 3.45
N LEU A 47 -21.85 -10.30 2.28
CA LEU A 47 -23.31 -10.27 2.20
C LEU A 47 -23.91 -11.70 2.18
N PRO A 48 -24.85 -12.02 3.09
CA PRO A 48 -25.52 -13.32 3.09
C PRO A 48 -26.46 -13.46 1.88
N GLY A 49 -26.32 -14.57 1.15
CA GLY A 49 -27.18 -14.90 0.01
C GLY A 49 -26.72 -14.36 -1.34
N TYR A 50 -25.52 -13.77 -1.43
CA TYR A 50 -24.92 -13.32 -2.68
C TYR A 50 -23.74 -14.21 -3.07
N VAL A 51 -23.61 -14.49 -4.37
CA VAL A 51 -22.50 -15.27 -4.92
C VAL A 51 -21.98 -14.63 -6.20
N CYS A 52 -20.68 -14.75 -6.47
CA CYS A 52 -20.12 -14.33 -7.74
C CYS A 52 -20.65 -15.20 -8.90
N GLU A 53 -20.67 -14.65 -10.11
CA GLU A 53 -20.85 -15.42 -11.33
C GLU A 53 -19.80 -16.55 -11.41
N GLY A 54 -20.26 -17.81 -11.29
CA GLY A 54 -19.38 -18.97 -11.10
C GLY A 54 -19.46 -19.64 -9.71
N SER A 55 -20.42 -19.25 -8.86
CA SER A 55 -20.76 -19.91 -7.59
C SER A 55 -19.63 -19.92 -6.54
N THR A 56 -18.76 -18.92 -6.57
CA THR A 56 -17.70 -18.76 -5.56
C THR A 56 -17.96 -17.52 -4.72
N ILE A 57 -17.75 -17.66 -3.41
CA ILE A 57 -17.77 -16.54 -2.44
C ILE A 57 -16.43 -15.81 -2.38
N ASN A 58 -15.37 -16.46 -2.85
CA ASN A 58 -14.00 -15.96 -2.87
C ASN A 58 -13.64 -15.58 -4.31
N PHE A 59 -13.16 -14.35 -4.50
CA PHE A 59 -12.69 -13.86 -5.79
C PHE A 59 -11.33 -13.18 -5.64
N THR A 60 -10.60 -13.09 -6.75
CA THR A 60 -9.32 -12.38 -6.79
C THR A 60 -9.58 -10.98 -7.30
N TYR A 61 -9.16 -9.98 -6.51
CA TYR A 61 -9.26 -8.57 -6.89
C TYR A 61 -7.85 -8.00 -7.05
N ASN A 62 -7.62 -7.33 -8.18
CA ASN A 62 -6.38 -6.60 -8.41
C ASN A 62 -6.57 -5.20 -7.86
N LEU A 63 -5.93 -4.93 -6.72
CA LEU A 63 -5.96 -3.62 -6.10
C LEU A 63 -4.90 -2.73 -6.75
N PRO A 64 -5.28 -1.67 -7.49
CA PRO A 64 -4.33 -0.68 -7.99
C PRO A 64 -3.74 0.13 -6.83
N ASP A 65 -2.45 0.48 -6.93
CA ASP A 65 -1.69 1.21 -5.91
C ASP A 65 -1.69 0.57 -4.51
N GLY A 66 -2.03 -0.72 -4.40
CA GLY A 66 -2.03 -1.45 -3.13
C GLY A 66 -0.63 -1.80 -2.62
N CYS A 67 0.42 -1.54 -3.41
CA CYS A 67 1.81 -1.77 -3.03
C CYS A 67 2.76 -0.81 -3.76
N ARG A 68 4.00 -0.68 -3.28
CA ARG A 68 5.03 0.11 -3.96
C ARG A 68 6.13 -0.81 -4.45
N PHE A 69 6.15 -1.07 -5.76
CA PHE A 69 7.15 -1.94 -6.36
C PHE A 69 8.55 -1.34 -6.20
N GLY A 70 9.48 -2.12 -5.64
CA GLY A 70 10.89 -1.71 -5.52
C GLY A 70 11.17 -0.59 -4.51
N SER A 71 10.22 -0.20 -3.65
CA SER A 71 10.42 0.85 -2.65
C SER A 71 11.31 0.37 -1.49
N LYS A 72 12.62 0.28 -1.72
CA LYS A 72 13.62 0.16 -0.65
C LYS A 72 13.96 1.53 -0.08
N THR A 73 12.98 2.18 0.56
CA THR A 73 13.24 3.40 1.33
C THR A 73 13.90 3.01 2.65
N ASN A 74 15.21 3.21 2.74
CA ASN A 74 15.98 2.86 3.93
C ASN A 74 15.80 3.96 5.00
N HIS A 75 14.82 3.77 5.88
CA HIS A 75 14.44 4.74 6.92
C HIS A 75 15.63 5.18 7.79
N ALA A 76 16.60 4.29 8.04
CA ALA A 76 17.79 4.60 8.80
C ALA A 76 18.64 5.69 8.11
N THR A 77 18.80 5.62 6.79
CA THR A 77 19.58 6.60 6.03
C THR A 77 18.85 7.93 5.94
N THR A 78 17.53 7.93 5.76
CA THR A 78 16.72 9.16 5.77
C THR A 78 16.77 9.84 7.13
N MET A 79 16.66 9.08 8.23
CA MET A 79 16.73 9.67 9.57
C MET A 79 18.13 10.25 9.86
N LEU A 80 19.17 9.53 9.46
CA LEU A 80 20.56 10.00 9.56
C LEU A 80 20.76 11.29 8.75
N LEU A 81 20.24 11.34 7.52
CA LEU A 81 20.34 12.49 6.63
C LEU A 81 19.54 13.70 7.15
N SER A 82 18.36 13.50 7.75
CA SER A 82 17.61 14.55 8.44
C SER A 82 18.33 15.08 9.68
N LEU A 83 19.02 14.22 10.42
CA LEU A 83 19.83 14.62 11.58
C LEU A 83 21.05 15.43 11.13
N PHE A 84 21.72 15.01 10.06
CA PHE A 84 22.85 15.75 9.48
C PHE A 84 22.43 17.08 8.83
N PHE A 85 21.34 17.14 8.07
CA PHE A 85 20.90 18.43 7.50
C PHE A 85 20.23 19.35 8.53
N GLY A 86 19.63 18.79 9.58
CA GLY A 86 19.07 19.54 10.70
C GLY A 86 20.12 20.09 11.67
N LEU A 87 21.14 19.30 12.03
CA LEU A 87 22.19 19.71 12.98
C LEU A 87 23.47 20.26 12.31
N LEU A 88 23.86 19.76 11.13
CA LEU A 88 25.00 20.28 10.34
C LEU A 88 24.57 21.25 9.22
N GLY A 89 23.31 21.67 9.22
CA GLY A 89 22.97 23.00 8.73
C GLY A 89 23.05 23.20 7.22
N LEU A 90 22.03 22.74 6.52
CA LEU A 90 21.51 23.55 5.40
C LEU A 90 20.76 24.81 5.91
N ASP A 91 20.46 24.87 7.21
CA ASP A 91 19.78 25.99 7.89
C ASP A 91 20.68 27.23 8.15
N ARG A 92 22.01 27.13 7.94
CA ARG A 92 22.93 28.27 8.14
C ARG A 92 23.69 28.73 6.90
N PHE A 93 23.38 28.21 5.71
CA PHE A 93 23.78 28.90 4.48
C PHE A 93 22.81 30.05 4.18
N TYR A 94 22.69 30.96 5.14
CA TYR A 94 22.25 32.32 4.85
C TYR A 94 23.53 33.06 4.44
N PRO A 95 23.76 33.40 3.16
CA PRO A 95 24.80 34.35 2.78
C PRO A 95 24.39 35.76 3.25
N GLY A 96 24.32 35.94 4.58
CA GLY A 96 24.08 37.20 5.26
C GLY A 96 25.39 37.70 5.83
N TYR A 97 26.12 38.47 5.03
CA TYR A 97 27.26 39.30 5.41
C TYR A 97 28.42 38.60 6.14
N TYR A 98 29.42 38.21 5.34
CA TYR A 98 30.81 38.17 5.76
C TYR A 98 31.23 39.60 6.12
N THR A 99 31.28 39.95 7.40
CA THR A 99 31.98 41.17 7.82
C THR A 99 33.45 40.81 7.99
N ILE A 100 34.24 41.18 6.98
CA ILE A 100 35.68 41.39 7.08
C ILE A 100 35.86 42.59 8.01
N GLY A 101 36.51 42.39 9.14
CA GLY A 101 36.97 43.43 10.06
C GLY A 101 38.43 43.17 10.39
#